data_AF-A0A416KKI3-F1
#
_entry.id   AF-A0A416KKI3-F1
#
_cell.length_a   1.000
_cell.length_b   1.000
_cell.length_c   1.000
_cell.angle_alpha   90.00
_cell.angle_beta   90.00
_cell.angle_gamma   90.00
#
_symmetry.space_group_name_H-M   'P 1'
#
loop_
_entity.id
_entity.type
_entity.pdbx_description
1 polymer ?
#
loop_
_entity_poly.entity_id
_entity_poly.type
_entity_poly.pdbx_seq_one_letter_code
_entity_poly.pdbx_strand_id
1 'polypeptide(L)'
;MHEYSNIWRWRNPDELYHYGIKGMKWGVRRTPAQLGHKPYTDKPERAKIDSSVLRRAVRKGEVSLSIRKNKQSEHDRNSSLYKPGKSYTYFGADKAQRYILRLHGTGTLVSSKKGEWVKKERVRSDEPIGVYIDLDGVEHETYNALIIYSNKGTHIYPAREDATS
;
A
#
# COMPACT_ATOMS: atom_id res chain seq x y z
N MET A 1 15.33 67.41 -43.79
CA MET A 1 15.72 66.30 -44.69
C MET A 1 14.94 65.06 -44.31
N HIS A 2 14.66 64.22 -45.29
CA HIS A 2 13.80 63.04 -45.28
C HIS A 2 14.02 62.03 -44.13
N GLU A 3 12.91 61.49 -43.60
CA GLU A 3 12.47 60.06 -43.57
C GLU A 3 13.52 58.91 -43.53
N TYR A 4 13.28 57.71 -42.96
CA TYR A 4 12.05 56.95 -42.65
C TYR A 4 12.20 56.04 -41.41
N SER A 5 11.08 55.65 -40.77
CA SER A 5 10.75 54.36 -40.11
C SER A 5 11.84 53.63 -39.26
N ASN A 6 11.63 53.25 -38.00
CA ASN A 6 10.91 52.02 -37.56
C ASN A 6 11.14 51.79 -36.02
N ILE A 7 10.47 50.93 -35.23
CA ILE A 7 9.38 49.95 -35.42
C ILE A 7 8.57 49.69 -34.10
N TRP A 8 7.52 48.86 -34.18
CA TRP A 8 6.74 48.14 -33.12
C TRP A 8 6.79 48.55 -31.64
N ARG A 9 5.68 49.18 -31.20
CA ARG A 9 5.05 48.88 -29.89
C ARG A 9 4.42 47.48 -29.94
N TRP A 10 4.70 46.62 -28.97
CA TRP A 10 3.77 45.61 -28.47
C TRP A 10 3.90 45.49 -26.94
N ARG A 11 2.86 45.93 -26.22
CA ARG A 11 2.69 45.69 -24.78
C ARG A 11 1.70 44.53 -24.67
N ASN A 12 2.19 43.31 -24.48
CA ASN A 12 1.34 42.14 -24.27
C ASN A 12 0.49 42.34 -23.00
N PRO A 13 -0.85 42.27 -23.09
CA PRO A 13 -1.71 42.13 -21.93
C PRO A 13 -2.07 40.64 -21.79
N ASP A 14 -1.22 39.86 -21.12
CA ASP A 14 -1.44 38.42 -20.89
C ASP A 14 -2.51 38.15 -19.80
N GLU A 15 -3.51 39.03 -19.70
CA GLU A 15 -4.67 38.90 -18.83
C GLU A 15 -5.89 38.47 -19.66
N LEU A 16 -6.10 37.16 -19.75
CA LEU A 16 -7.29 36.59 -20.38
C LEU A 16 -8.51 36.77 -19.46
N TYR A 17 -9.19 37.92 -19.57
CA TYR A 17 -10.42 38.23 -18.82
C TYR A 17 -11.55 37.24 -19.17
N HIS A 18 -11.77 36.26 -18.28
CA HIS A 18 -12.88 35.32 -18.39
C HIS A 18 -14.18 35.96 -17.88
N TYR A 19 -14.90 36.66 -18.76
CA TYR A 19 -16.28 37.06 -18.48
C TYR A 19 -17.16 35.80 -18.43
N GLY A 20 -17.58 35.41 -17.22
CA GLY A 20 -18.42 34.23 -17.03
C GLY A 20 -19.74 34.33 -17.82
N ILE A 21 -20.08 33.28 -18.57
CA ILE A 21 -21.30 33.25 -19.39
C ILE A 21 -22.52 33.43 -18.48
N LYS A 22 -23.26 34.53 -18.68
CA LYS A 22 -24.42 34.92 -17.88
C LYS A 22 -25.51 33.82 -17.92
N GLY A 23 -25.57 33.02 -16.85
CA GLY A 23 -26.44 31.85 -16.74
C GLY A 23 -25.74 30.58 -16.23
N MET A 24 -24.42 30.48 -16.37
CA MET A 24 -23.65 29.40 -15.76
C MET A 24 -23.50 29.61 -14.25
N LYS A 25 -24.06 28.70 -13.44
CA LYS A 25 -23.93 28.70 -11.98
C LYS A 25 -22.58 28.14 -11.54
N TRP A 26 -21.52 28.96 -11.61
CA TRP A 26 -20.21 28.62 -11.03
C TRP A 26 -20.35 28.57 -9.50
N GLY A 27 -19.71 27.58 -8.86
CA GLY A 27 -19.74 27.38 -7.40
C GLY A 27 -20.86 26.48 -6.85
N VAL A 28 -21.90 26.14 -7.63
CA VAL A 28 -22.96 25.21 -7.18
C VAL A 28 -22.48 23.76 -7.30
N ARG A 29 -21.94 23.22 -6.20
CA ARG A 29 -21.55 21.80 -6.10
C ARG A 29 -22.79 20.91 -6.05
N ARG A 30 -22.98 20.07 -7.07
CA ARG A 30 -23.99 19.01 -7.07
C ARG A 30 -23.62 17.94 -6.04
N THR A 31 -24.61 17.41 -5.32
CA THR A 31 -24.40 16.26 -4.43
C THR A 31 -24.10 15.00 -5.25
N PRO A 32 -23.48 13.95 -4.67
CA PRO A 32 -23.24 12.69 -5.37
C PRO A 32 -24.52 12.07 -5.97
N ALA A 33 -25.66 12.22 -5.29
CA ALA A 33 -26.96 11.79 -5.78
C ALA A 33 -27.41 12.58 -7.03
N GLN A 34 -27.21 13.90 -7.06
CA GLN A 34 -27.49 14.75 -8.23
C GLN A 34 -26.52 14.53 -9.41
N LEU A 35 -25.43 13.80 -9.19
CA LEU A 35 -24.48 13.38 -10.23
C LEU A 35 -24.75 11.94 -10.73
N GLY A 36 -25.77 11.26 -10.22
CA GLY A 36 -26.08 9.87 -10.58
C GLY A 36 -25.03 8.85 -10.10
N HIS A 37 -24.15 9.23 -9.17
CA HIS A 37 -23.21 8.30 -8.57
C HIS A 37 -23.97 7.38 -7.59
N LYS A 38 -23.87 6.06 -7.80
CA LYS A 38 -24.38 5.07 -6.85
C LYS A 38 -23.79 5.32 -5.46
N PRO A 39 -24.59 5.17 -4.38
CA PRO A 39 -24.07 5.31 -3.03
C PRO A 39 -22.95 4.31 -2.77
N TYR A 40 -21.97 4.71 -1.96
CA TYR A 40 -20.77 3.92 -1.64
C TYR A 40 -21.08 2.60 -0.91
N THR A 41 -22.30 2.45 -0.41
CA THR A 41 -22.84 1.33 0.36
C THR A 41 -22.95 0.03 -0.43
N ASP A 42 -23.14 0.10 -1.75
CA ASP A 42 -23.44 -1.07 -2.59
C ASP A 42 -22.17 -1.84 -3.01
N LYS A 43 -21.10 -1.80 -2.18
CA LYS A 43 -19.95 -2.67 -2.37
C LYS A 43 -20.33 -4.06 -1.86
N PRO A 44 -20.45 -5.08 -2.72
CA PRO A 44 -20.65 -6.44 -2.24
C PRO A 44 -19.50 -6.82 -1.31
N GLU A 45 -19.81 -7.45 -0.18
CA GLU A 45 -18.80 -8.02 0.69
C GLU A 45 -17.95 -8.98 -0.15
N ARG A 46 -16.65 -8.67 -0.26
CA ARG A 46 -15.77 -9.48 -1.10
C ARG A 46 -15.53 -10.80 -0.39
N ALA A 47 -15.95 -11.89 -1.03
CA ALA A 47 -15.65 -13.24 -0.58
C ALA A 47 -14.16 -13.34 -0.18
N LYS A 48 -13.90 -13.77 1.05
CA LYS A 48 -12.54 -13.92 1.57
C LYS A 48 -11.80 -14.92 0.69
N ILE A 49 -10.58 -14.57 0.26
CA ILE A 49 -9.78 -15.48 -0.57
C ILE A 49 -9.36 -16.67 0.30
N ASP A 50 -9.76 -17.87 -0.11
CA ASP A 50 -9.46 -19.10 0.62
C ASP A 50 -7.96 -19.50 0.54
N SER A 51 -7.49 -20.10 1.63
CA SER A 51 -6.18 -20.73 1.83
C SER A 51 -5.73 -21.67 0.70
N SER A 52 -6.65 -22.30 -0.04
CA SER A 52 -6.31 -23.15 -1.19
C SER A 52 -5.61 -22.39 -2.33
N VAL A 53 -5.76 -21.07 -2.41
CA VAL A 53 -5.02 -20.23 -3.37
C VAL A 53 -3.53 -20.22 -3.04
N LEU A 54 -3.17 -19.98 -1.77
CA LEU A 54 -1.78 -20.07 -1.30
C LEU A 54 -1.22 -21.49 -1.49
N ARG A 55 -1.93 -22.52 -1.04
CA ARG A 55 -1.50 -23.93 -1.16
C ARG A 55 -1.24 -24.34 -2.63
N ARG A 56 -2.07 -23.84 -3.56
CA ARG A 56 -1.91 -24.07 -5.01
C ARG A 56 -0.70 -23.33 -5.59
N ALA A 57 -0.50 -22.07 -5.20
CA ALA A 57 0.63 -21.26 -5.65
C ALA A 57 1.98 -21.83 -5.15
N VAL A 58 2.05 -22.32 -3.90
CA VAL A 58 3.21 -23.03 -3.36
C VAL A 58 3.47 -24.31 -4.15
N ARG A 59 2.46 -25.17 -4.35
CA ARG A 59 2.61 -26.43 -5.11
C ARG A 59 3.07 -26.23 -6.56
N LYS A 60 2.71 -25.11 -7.18
CA LYS A 60 3.14 -24.75 -8.54
C LYS A 60 4.49 -24.02 -8.61
N GLY A 61 5.11 -23.68 -7.48
CA GLY A 61 6.33 -22.85 -7.46
C GLY A 61 6.10 -21.37 -7.83
N GLU A 62 4.85 -20.90 -7.90
CA GLU A 62 4.50 -19.49 -8.15
C GLU A 62 4.93 -18.58 -6.97
N VAL A 63 5.10 -19.19 -5.79
CA VAL A 63 5.65 -18.63 -4.55
C VAL A 63 6.43 -19.70 -3.77
N SER A 64 7.38 -19.28 -2.94
CA SER A 64 8.14 -20.16 -2.04
C SER A 64 7.93 -19.77 -0.57
N LEU A 65 7.93 -20.75 0.35
CA LEU A 65 7.88 -20.52 1.81
C LEU A 65 9.29 -20.30 2.42
N SER A 66 10.35 -20.40 1.63
CA SER A 66 11.73 -20.16 2.08
C SER A 66 12.01 -18.67 2.27
N ILE A 67 12.69 -18.32 3.36
CA ILE A 67 13.04 -16.95 3.72
C ILE A 67 14.04 -16.34 2.73
N ARG A 68 13.72 -15.16 2.19
CA ARG A 68 14.63 -14.37 1.37
C ARG A 68 15.49 -13.51 2.29
N LYS A 69 16.58 -14.10 2.82
CA LYS A 69 17.46 -13.50 3.85
C LYS A 69 17.74 -12.00 3.63
N ASN A 70 18.31 -11.61 2.49
CA ASN A 70 18.64 -10.21 2.17
C ASN A 70 17.44 -9.24 2.26
N LYS A 71 16.20 -9.73 2.03
CA LYS A 71 14.99 -8.89 2.13
C LYS A 71 14.43 -8.84 3.55
N GLN A 72 14.59 -9.93 4.31
CA GLN A 72 14.30 -9.96 5.74
C GLN A 72 15.26 -9.05 6.52
N SER A 73 16.53 -8.99 6.14
CA SER A 73 17.55 -8.13 6.76
C SER A 73 17.25 -6.62 6.66
N GLU A 74 16.39 -6.19 5.72
CA GLU A 74 15.88 -4.79 5.72
C GLU A 74 14.90 -4.50 6.87
N HIS A 75 14.41 -5.55 7.55
CA HIS A 75 13.39 -5.55 8.59
C HIS A 75 13.86 -6.23 9.88
N ASP A 76 15.17 -6.43 10.07
CA ASP A 76 15.79 -6.95 11.29
C ASP A 76 16.57 -5.81 11.94
N ARG A 77 16.17 -5.36 13.14
CA ARG A 77 16.78 -4.18 13.81
C ARG A 77 18.26 -4.38 14.15
N ASN A 78 18.69 -5.64 14.29
CA ASN A 78 20.06 -6.01 14.62
C ASN A 78 20.92 -6.23 13.36
N SER A 79 20.34 -6.10 12.16
CA SER A 79 21.05 -6.24 10.90
C SER A 79 21.68 -4.92 10.45
N SER A 80 22.92 -4.98 9.98
CA SER A 80 23.59 -3.86 9.28
C SER A 80 22.90 -3.43 7.98
N LEU A 81 21.94 -4.22 7.47
CA LEU A 81 21.13 -3.89 6.28
C LEU A 81 19.75 -3.33 6.63
N TYR A 82 19.46 -3.10 7.92
CA TYR A 82 18.23 -2.45 8.36
C TYR A 82 18.05 -1.10 7.68
N LYS A 83 16.82 -0.78 7.27
CA LYS A 83 16.48 0.52 6.67
C LYS A 83 15.65 1.32 7.67
N PRO A 84 16.17 2.43 8.23
CA PRO A 84 15.44 3.29 9.15
C PRO A 84 14.06 3.70 8.62
N GLY A 85 13.09 3.83 9.52
CA GLY A 85 11.67 4.08 9.18
C GLY A 85 10.90 2.85 8.71
N LYS A 86 11.51 1.65 8.69
CA LYS A 86 10.79 0.40 8.46
C LYS A 86 10.38 -0.29 9.76
N SER A 87 9.17 -0.86 9.76
CA SER A 87 8.75 -1.85 10.75
C SER A 87 9.77 -3.00 10.84
N TYR A 88 10.13 -3.42 12.05
CA TYR A 88 11.29 -4.29 12.29
C TYR A 88 11.04 -5.40 13.33
N THR A 89 11.67 -6.55 13.11
CA THR A 89 11.74 -7.67 14.04
C THR A 89 12.98 -7.53 14.94
N TYR A 90 12.89 -8.07 16.16
CA TYR A 90 14.03 -8.19 17.08
C TYR A 90 14.92 -9.42 16.79
N PHE A 91 14.70 -10.08 15.66
CA PHE A 91 15.28 -11.37 15.32
C PHE A 91 15.64 -11.47 13.83
N GLY A 92 16.66 -12.30 13.55
CA GLY A 92 17.15 -12.55 12.20
C GLY A 92 16.37 -13.59 11.40
N ALA A 93 16.87 -13.87 10.20
CA ALA A 93 16.20 -14.66 9.17
C ALA A 93 15.75 -16.07 9.62
N ASP A 94 16.46 -16.70 10.56
CA ASP A 94 16.16 -18.08 10.97
C ASP A 94 14.94 -18.16 11.93
N LYS A 95 14.73 -17.17 12.83
CA LYS A 95 13.45 -17.07 13.58
C LYS A 95 12.33 -16.62 12.63
N ALA A 96 12.61 -15.72 11.68
CA ALA A 96 11.65 -15.31 10.66
C ALA A 96 11.14 -16.49 9.79
N GLN A 97 12.01 -17.43 9.42
CA GLN A 97 11.63 -18.67 8.72
C GLN A 97 10.63 -19.50 9.56
N ARG A 98 10.84 -19.60 10.88
CA ARG A 98 9.94 -20.33 11.79
C ARG A 98 8.57 -19.66 11.86
N TYR A 99 8.49 -18.32 11.95
CA TYR A 99 7.21 -17.61 11.87
C TYR A 99 6.49 -17.83 10.55
N ILE A 100 7.19 -17.79 9.41
CA ILE A 100 6.56 -18.07 8.10
C ILE A 100 5.96 -19.48 8.08
N LEU A 101 6.71 -20.51 8.49
CA LEU A 101 6.20 -21.89 8.52
C LEU A 101 5.06 -22.07 9.53
N ARG A 102 5.06 -21.35 10.65
CA ARG A 102 3.99 -21.42 11.66
C ARG A 102 2.72 -20.67 11.26
N LEU A 103 2.85 -19.53 10.57
CA LEU A 103 1.75 -18.59 10.34
C LEU A 103 1.21 -18.59 8.89
N HIS A 104 1.91 -19.17 7.92
CA HIS A 104 1.39 -19.21 6.55
C HIS A 104 0.03 -19.95 6.45
N GLY A 105 -0.92 -19.37 5.74
CA GLY A 105 -2.26 -19.92 5.55
C GLY A 105 -3.17 -19.88 6.78
N THR A 106 -2.75 -19.30 7.91
CA THR A 106 -3.59 -19.13 9.12
C THR A 106 -4.33 -17.79 9.14
N GLY A 107 -3.87 -16.82 8.34
CA GLY A 107 -4.34 -15.45 8.33
C GLY A 107 -5.24 -15.10 7.15
N THR A 108 -5.43 -13.79 6.95
CA THR A 108 -6.23 -13.26 5.84
C THR A 108 -5.36 -12.97 4.62
N LEU A 109 -5.60 -13.69 3.53
CA LEU A 109 -5.00 -13.43 2.23
C LEU A 109 -5.47 -12.07 1.68
N VAL A 110 -4.52 -11.17 1.38
CA VAL A 110 -4.83 -9.81 0.92
C VAL A 110 -5.20 -9.82 -0.56
N SER A 111 -6.32 -9.17 -0.90
CA SER A 111 -6.82 -9.07 -2.28
C SER A 111 -6.58 -7.70 -2.92
N SER A 112 -6.52 -7.67 -4.25
CA SER A 112 -6.51 -6.46 -5.06
C SER A 112 -7.92 -5.83 -5.10
N LYS A 113 -8.06 -4.65 -5.72
CA LYS A 113 -9.40 -4.09 -5.99
C LYS A 113 -10.27 -4.99 -6.90
N LYS A 114 -9.68 -5.93 -7.63
CA LYS A 114 -10.36 -6.91 -8.49
C LYS A 114 -10.69 -8.24 -7.79
N GLY A 115 -10.30 -8.41 -6.52
CA GLY A 115 -10.48 -9.68 -5.78
C GLY A 115 -9.37 -10.71 -6.00
N GLU A 116 -8.32 -10.38 -6.75
CA GLU A 116 -7.17 -11.26 -7.00
C GLU A 116 -6.19 -11.24 -5.81
N TRP A 117 -5.59 -12.37 -5.45
CA TRP A 117 -4.61 -12.42 -4.37
C TRP A 117 -3.30 -11.69 -4.74
N VAL A 118 -2.89 -10.70 -3.94
CA VAL A 118 -1.68 -9.89 -4.22
C VAL A 118 -0.38 -10.48 -3.66
N LYS A 119 -0.35 -11.80 -3.43
CA LYS A 119 0.78 -12.53 -2.81
C LYS A 119 1.18 -11.97 -1.43
N LYS A 120 0.20 -11.51 -0.65
CA LYS A 120 0.38 -11.08 0.74
C LYS A 120 -0.63 -11.75 1.65
N GLU A 121 -0.26 -11.98 2.89
CA GLU A 121 -1.13 -12.52 3.93
C GLU A 121 -0.91 -11.76 5.23
N ARG A 122 -1.99 -11.33 5.86
CA ARG A 122 -1.95 -10.74 7.19
C ARG A 122 -2.19 -11.82 8.22
N VAL A 123 -1.23 -12.00 9.10
CA VAL A 123 -1.23 -13.04 10.15
C VAL A 123 -1.11 -12.39 11.53
N ARG A 124 -1.50 -13.13 12.57
CA ARG A 124 -1.27 -12.75 13.97
C ARG A 124 -0.47 -13.84 14.67
N SER A 125 0.50 -13.41 15.47
CA SER A 125 1.30 -14.25 16.36
C SER A 125 0.69 -14.28 17.77
N ASP A 126 1.01 -15.31 18.54
CA ASP A 126 0.71 -15.45 19.97
C ASP A 126 1.66 -14.62 20.85
N GLU A 127 2.92 -14.51 20.46
CA GLU A 127 3.95 -13.63 21.03
C GLU A 127 4.18 -12.38 20.16
N PRO A 128 4.66 -11.25 20.71
CA PRO A 128 5.04 -10.07 19.94
C PRO A 128 6.05 -10.41 18.84
N ILE A 129 5.80 -9.95 17.61
CA ILE A 129 6.67 -10.25 16.46
C ILE A 129 7.69 -9.13 16.18
N GLY A 130 7.48 -7.96 16.76
CA GLY A 130 8.36 -6.80 16.62
C GLY A 130 7.57 -5.50 16.62
N VAL A 131 8.14 -4.47 15.99
CA VAL A 131 7.64 -3.10 16.00
C VAL A 131 7.12 -2.72 14.62
N TYR A 132 5.87 -2.28 14.58
CA TYR A 132 5.31 -1.50 13.50
C TYR A 132 5.77 -0.04 13.64
N ILE A 133 6.14 0.58 12.52
CA ILE A 133 6.43 2.02 12.46
C ILE A 133 5.34 2.63 11.59
N ASP A 134 4.64 3.64 12.10
CA ASP A 134 3.59 4.33 11.38
C ASP A 134 4.11 5.42 10.42
N LEU A 135 3.22 6.26 9.91
CA LEU A 135 3.57 7.31 8.95
C LEU A 135 4.27 8.51 9.61
N ASP A 136 4.05 8.70 10.91
CA ASP A 136 4.63 9.78 11.71
C ASP A 136 5.97 9.35 12.34
N GLY A 137 6.34 8.07 12.16
CA GLY A 137 7.59 7.48 12.66
C GLY A 137 7.47 6.90 14.06
N VAL A 138 6.26 6.82 14.64
CA VAL A 138 6.05 6.29 15.98
C VAL A 138 6.19 4.77 15.96
N GLU A 139 6.92 4.24 16.95
CA GLU A 139 7.17 2.81 17.14
C GLU A 139 6.05 2.19 18.00
N HIS A 140 5.36 1.18 17.45
CA HIS A 140 4.29 0.42 18.12
C HIS A 140 4.64 -1.07 18.14
N GLU A 141 4.78 -1.68 19.31
CA GLU A 141 4.90 -3.14 19.41
C GLU A 141 3.63 -3.82 18.87
N THR A 142 3.77 -4.93 18.15
CA THR A 142 2.65 -5.61 17.49
C THR A 142 2.81 -7.13 17.47
N TYR A 143 1.67 -7.80 17.54
CA TYR A 143 1.52 -9.24 17.32
C TYR A 143 1.18 -9.55 15.85
N ASN A 144 0.76 -8.54 15.08
CA ASN A 144 0.33 -8.69 13.70
C ASN A 144 1.52 -8.55 12.74
N ALA A 145 1.50 -9.32 11.66
CA ALA A 145 2.53 -9.30 10.63
C ALA A 145 1.95 -9.40 9.22
N LEU A 146 2.73 -8.97 8.24
CA LEU A 146 2.43 -9.18 6.83
C LEU A 146 3.49 -10.09 6.21
N ILE A 147 3.06 -11.29 5.79
CA ILE A 147 3.89 -12.21 4.99
C ILE A 147 3.78 -11.78 3.52
N ILE A 148 4.92 -11.60 2.87
CA ILE A 148 5.02 -11.22 1.45
C ILE A 148 5.65 -12.36 0.66
N TYR A 149 4.82 -13.02 -0.14
CA TYR A 149 5.20 -14.19 -0.92
C TYR A 149 5.80 -13.84 -2.28
N SER A 150 6.82 -14.58 -2.69
CA SER A 150 7.46 -14.48 -4.00
C SER A 150 8.09 -15.81 -4.39
N ASN A 151 8.26 -16.05 -5.69
CA ASN A 151 9.02 -17.20 -6.20
C ASN A 151 10.51 -17.14 -5.78
N LYS A 152 11.07 -15.93 -5.61
CA LYS A 152 12.44 -15.69 -5.12
C LYS A 152 12.58 -15.80 -3.58
N GLY A 153 11.59 -16.37 -2.91
CA GLY A 153 11.51 -16.48 -1.45
C GLY A 153 10.69 -15.35 -0.79
N THR A 154 10.23 -15.64 0.42
CA THR A 154 9.27 -14.85 1.21
C THR A 154 9.98 -14.01 2.27
N HIS A 155 9.34 -12.93 2.73
CA HIS A 155 9.75 -12.19 3.93
C HIS A 155 8.52 -11.84 4.76
N ILE A 156 8.73 -11.60 6.06
CA ILE A 156 7.70 -11.27 7.03
C ILE A 156 8.13 -10.03 7.79
N TYR A 157 7.22 -9.07 7.99
CA TYR A 157 7.51 -7.89 8.79
C TYR A 157 6.32 -7.53 9.70
N PRO A 158 6.56 -6.90 10.87
CA PRO A 158 5.49 -6.50 11.77
C PRO A 158 4.60 -5.46 11.09
N ALA A 159 3.30 -5.56 11.30
CA ALA A 159 2.31 -4.71 10.66
C ALA A 159 1.39 -4.10 11.71
N ARG A 160 0.79 -2.95 11.36
CA ARG A 160 -0.25 -2.31 12.17
C ARG A 160 -1.28 -3.34 12.61
N GLU A 161 -1.72 -3.23 13.85
CA GLU A 161 -2.88 -3.98 14.30
C GLU A 161 -4.10 -3.62 13.44
N ASP A 162 -5.00 -4.60 13.29
CA ASP A 162 -6.27 -4.32 12.65
C ASP A 162 -7.15 -3.58 13.65
N ALA A 163 -7.87 -2.57 13.17
CA ALA A 163 -8.82 -1.83 14.01
C ALA A 163 -10.06 -2.70 14.25
N THR A 164 -9.90 -3.67 15.15
CA THR A 164 -10.92 -4.66 15.55
C THR A 164 -10.85 -4.89 17.05
N SER A 165 -11.56 -4.04 17.79
CA SER A 165 -12.16 -4.31 19.09
C SER A 165 -13.38 -3.39 19.20
#